data_AF-A0A2K8M8K9-F1
#
_entry.id   AF-A0A2K8M8K9-F1
#
_cell.length_a   1.000
_cell.length_b   1.000
_cell.length_c   1.000
_cell.angle_alpha   90.00
_cell.angle_beta   90.00
_cell.angle_gamma   90.00
#
_symmetry.space_group_name_H-M   'P 1'
#
loop_
_entity.id
_entity.type
_entity.pdbx_description
1 polymer ?
#
loop_
_entity_poly.entity_id
_entity_poly.type
_entity_poly.pdbx_seq_one_letter_code
_entity_poly.pdbx_strand_id
1 'polypeptide(L)'
;MIPDLHPDAEAFSACRRLPGNRLRAYSVTTAARGWPGLEQCIRQCRATGKLVPASSDAYVMLDVLDAEDSIIQEYGVRDAAAWTWIKRKLHFTVASAD
;
A
#
# COMPACT_ATOMS: atom_id res chain seq x y z
N MET A 1 2.55 5.08 -16.30
CA MET A 1 1.27 4.35 -16.17
C MET A 1 1.37 3.50 -14.90
N ILE A 2 0.32 3.40 -14.08
CA ILE A 2 0.34 2.56 -12.87
C ILE A 2 -0.02 1.13 -13.25
N PRO A 3 0.82 0.11 -12.95
CA PRO A 3 0.52 -1.27 -13.30
C PRO A 3 -0.72 -1.81 -12.56
N ASP A 4 -1.33 -2.86 -13.10
CA ASP A 4 -2.32 -3.67 -12.40
C ASP A 4 -1.70 -4.40 -11.20
N LEU A 5 -2.53 -4.97 -10.34
CA LEU A 5 -2.07 -5.74 -9.18
C LEU A 5 -1.44 -7.06 -9.63
N HIS A 6 -0.30 -7.42 -9.04
CA HIS A 6 0.36 -8.68 -9.29
C HIS A 6 -0.58 -9.87 -9.02
N PRO A 7 -0.60 -10.91 -9.87
CA PRO A 7 -1.48 -12.07 -9.68
C PRO A 7 -1.23 -12.81 -8.37
N ASP A 8 0.00 -12.79 -7.86
CA ASP A 8 0.39 -13.49 -6.62
C ASP A 8 0.24 -12.64 -5.34
N ALA A 9 -0.48 -11.51 -5.41
CA ALA A 9 -0.65 -10.61 -4.28
C ALA A 9 -1.57 -11.18 -3.18
N GLU A 10 -1.03 -11.43 -1.98
CA GLU A 10 -1.78 -11.94 -0.83
C GLU A 10 -2.08 -10.86 0.22
N ALA A 11 -1.19 -9.85 0.33
CA ALA A 11 -1.34 -8.79 1.31
C ALA A 11 -0.71 -7.47 0.87
N PHE A 12 -0.95 -6.43 1.66
CA PHE A 12 -0.22 -5.17 1.57
C PHE A 12 0.47 -4.82 2.88
N SER A 13 1.68 -4.27 2.80
CA SER A 13 2.30 -3.45 3.86
C SER A 13 2.41 -2.00 3.40
N ALA A 14 2.76 -1.11 4.32
CA ALA A 14 3.05 0.25 3.94
C ALA A 14 4.15 0.87 4.80
N CYS A 15 4.94 1.75 4.19
CA CYS A 15 5.96 2.52 4.87
C CYS A 15 5.90 3.99 4.47
N ARG A 16 5.95 4.89 5.46
CA ARG A 16 5.96 6.33 5.25
C ARG A 16 7.23 6.95 5.77
N ARG A 17 7.90 7.74 4.93
CA ARG A 17 8.98 8.63 5.38
C ARG A 17 8.41 9.85 6.10
N LEU A 18 8.99 10.16 7.25
CA LEU A 18 8.65 11.31 8.09
C LEU A 18 9.84 12.29 8.11
N PRO A 19 9.60 13.58 8.44
CA PRO A 19 10.67 14.53 8.66
C PRO A 19 11.69 14.03 9.70
N GLY A 20 12.97 14.33 9.44
CA GLY A 20 14.09 13.92 10.29
C GLY A 20 14.57 12.50 10.04
N ASN A 21 14.48 12.01 8.80
CA ASN A 21 14.92 10.67 8.37
C ASN A 21 14.26 9.51 9.15
N ARG A 22 13.06 9.74 9.68
CA ARG A 22 12.29 8.71 10.40
C ARG A 22 11.41 7.96 9.43
N LEU A 23 11.16 6.69 9.72
CA LEU A 23 10.19 5.87 9.00
C LEU A 23 9.03 5.52 9.93
N ARG A 24 7.85 5.37 9.36
CA ARG A 24 6.69 4.79 10.01
C ARG A 24 6.20 3.62 9.18
N ALA A 25 6.39 2.42 9.72
CA ALA A 25 5.82 1.20 9.17
C ALA A 25 4.36 1.04 9.64
N TYR A 26 3.56 0.40 8.79
CA TYR A 26 2.19 0.02 9.08
C TYR A 26 2.05 -1.52 9.03
N SER A 27 1.03 -2.03 9.70
CA SER A 27 0.72 -3.47 9.76
C SER A 27 0.57 -4.08 8.38
N VAL A 28 0.84 -5.38 8.23
CA VAL A 28 0.39 -6.15 7.08
C VAL A 28 -1.14 -6.25 7.11
N THR A 29 -1.79 -6.05 5.97
CA THR A 29 -3.25 -6.15 5.84
C THR A 29 -3.60 -7.07 4.69
N THR A 30 -4.49 -8.02 4.96
CA THR A 30 -5.19 -8.78 3.93
C THR A 30 -6.55 -8.11 3.68
N ALA A 31 -7.08 -8.21 2.46
CA ALA A 31 -8.46 -7.81 2.22
C ALA A 31 -9.39 -8.93 2.70
N ALA A 32 -10.54 -8.57 3.31
CA ALA A 32 -11.51 -9.55 3.79
C ALA A 32 -12.04 -10.53 2.71
N ARG A 33 -11.86 -10.20 1.43
CA ARG A 33 -12.24 -11.03 0.27
C ARG A 33 -11.04 -11.67 -0.43
N GLY A 34 -9.86 -11.70 0.21
CA GLY A 34 -8.61 -12.16 -0.40
C GLY A 34 -8.20 -11.31 -1.61
N TRP A 35 -7.51 -11.93 -2.57
CA TRP A 35 -7.01 -11.27 -3.79
C TRP A 35 -8.04 -10.38 -4.51
N PRO A 36 -9.31 -10.81 -4.77
CA PRO A 36 -10.31 -9.95 -5.40
C PRO A 36 -10.58 -8.63 -4.67
N GLY A 37 -10.48 -8.63 -3.33
CA GLY A 37 -10.63 -7.42 -2.52
C GLY A 37 -9.45 -6.46 -2.68
N LEU A 38 -8.24 -7.02 -2.76
CA LEU A 38 -7.00 -6.25 -3.01
C LEU A 38 -7.05 -5.64 -4.41
N GLU A 39 -7.37 -6.45 -5.42
CA GLU A 39 -7.46 -6.03 -6.82
C GLU A 39 -8.48 -4.90 -6.99
N GLN A 40 -9.67 -5.04 -6.41
CA GLN A 40 -10.70 -4.01 -6.47
C GLN A 40 -10.22 -2.70 -5.84
N CYS A 41 -9.51 -2.77 -4.71
CA CYS A 41 -8.96 -1.59 -4.04
C CYS A 41 -7.94 -0.87 -4.94
N ILE A 42 -6.98 -1.61 -5.51
CA ILE A 42 -5.96 -1.04 -6.41
C ILE A 42 -6.58 -0.45 -7.67
N ARG A 43 -7.55 -1.15 -8.29
CA ARG A 43 -8.28 -0.63 -9.45
C ARG A 43 -8.97 0.69 -9.15
N GLN A 44 -9.63 0.80 -8.00
CA GLN A 44 -10.27 2.04 -7.55
C GLN A 44 -9.23 3.15 -7.29
N CYS A 45 -8.10 2.81 -6.67
CA CYS A 45 -7.04 3.78 -6.41
C CYS A 45 -6.42 4.32 -7.70
N ARG A 46 -6.19 3.46 -8.70
CA ARG A 46 -5.73 3.85 -10.03
C ARG A 46 -6.73 4.76 -10.74
N ALA A 47 -8.00 4.34 -10.81
CA ALA A 47 -9.07 5.09 -11.46
C ALA A 47 -9.31 6.48 -10.83
N THR A 48 -9.03 6.63 -9.54
CA THR A 48 -9.21 7.89 -8.80
C THR A 48 -7.91 8.64 -8.55
N GLY A 49 -6.81 8.24 -9.19
CA GLY A 49 -5.52 8.93 -9.12
C GLY A 49 -4.82 8.89 -7.75
N LYS A 50 -5.21 7.99 -6.85
CA LYS A 50 -4.59 7.88 -5.50
C LYS A 50 -3.17 7.31 -5.55
N LEU A 51 -2.85 6.55 -6.60
CA LEU A 51 -1.53 5.98 -6.81
C LEU A 51 -0.72 6.78 -7.81
N VAL A 52 0.59 6.77 -7.60
CA VAL A 52 1.67 7.25 -8.46
C VAL A 52 2.69 6.13 -8.63
N PRO A 53 3.61 6.19 -9.62
CA PRO A 53 4.68 5.21 -9.70
C PRO A 53 5.46 5.15 -8.38
N ALA A 54 5.90 3.95 -7.99
CA ALA A 54 6.76 3.78 -6.83
C ALA A 54 8.02 4.64 -6.96
N SER A 55 8.27 5.48 -5.95
CA SER A 55 9.48 6.29 -5.85
C SER A 55 9.70 6.75 -4.42
N SER A 56 10.92 7.13 -4.09
CA SER A 56 11.28 7.71 -2.79
C SER A 56 10.54 9.01 -2.45
N ASP A 57 9.93 9.64 -3.46
CA ASP A 57 9.20 10.90 -3.33
C ASP A 57 7.70 10.70 -3.06
N ALA A 58 7.23 9.44 -3.12
CA ALA A 58 5.85 9.12 -2.78
C ALA A 58 5.55 9.47 -1.31
N TYR A 59 4.32 9.89 -1.04
CA TYR A 59 3.90 10.25 0.32
C TYR A 59 3.89 9.02 1.25
N VAL A 60 3.50 7.86 0.73
CA VAL A 60 3.62 6.53 1.37
C VAL A 60 4.01 5.52 0.28
N MET A 61 4.89 4.60 0.61
CA MET A 61 5.13 3.38 -0.17
C MET A 61 4.13 2.32 0.29
N LEU A 62 3.41 1.74 -0.68
CA LEU A 62 2.49 0.62 -0.47
C LEU A 62 3.12 -0.61 -1.13
N ASP A 63 3.54 -1.56 -0.31
CA ASP A 63 4.22 -2.76 -0.78
C ASP A 63 3.19 -3.87 -0.94
N VAL A 64 3.31 -4.62 -2.02
CA VAL A 64 2.49 -5.79 -2.33
C VAL A 64 3.29 -7.02 -1.94
N LEU A 65 2.69 -7.86 -1.11
CA LEU A 65 3.32 -9.06 -0.56
C LEU A 65 2.74 -10.32 -1.20
N ASP A 66 3.58 -11.32 -1.44
CA ASP A 66 3.16 -12.68 -1.77
C ASP A 66 2.87 -13.51 -0.51
N ALA A 67 2.62 -14.81 -0.70
CA ALA A 67 2.37 -15.77 0.37
C ALA A 67 3.59 -16.01 1.30
N GLU A 68 4.79 -15.60 0.90
CA GLU A 68 6.03 -15.73 1.67
C GLU A 68 6.43 -14.39 2.32
N ASP A 69 5.53 -13.42 2.38
CA ASP A 69 5.77 -12.05 2.87
C ASP A 69 6.87 -11.29 2.09
N SER A 70 7.18 -11.73 0.86
CA SER A 70 8.15 -11.07 -0.01
C SER A 70 7.50 -9.93 -0.79
N ILE A 71 8.21 -8.81 -0.94
CA ILE A 71 7.74 -7.68 -1.75
C ILE A 71 7.88 -8.04 -3.22
N ILE A 72 6.75 -8.19 -3.91
CA ILE A 72 6.69 -8.55 -5.35
C ILE A 72 6.33 -7.36 -6.24
N GLN A 73 5.78 -6.29 -5.67
CA GLN A 73 5.39 -5.07 -6.37
C GLN A 73 5.28 -3.91 -5.37
N GLU A 74 5.47 -2.69 -5.86
CA GLU A 74 5.32 -1.49 -5.05
C GLU A 74 4.46 -0.44 -5.77
N TYR A 75 3.73 0.34 -4.98
CA TYR A 75 3.03 1.54 -5.44
C TYR A 75 3.41 2.74 -4.60
N GLY A 76 3.52 3.91 -5.24
CA GLY A 76 3.55 5.17 -4.52
C GLY A 76 2.12 5.66 -4.24
N VAL A 77 1.86 6.12 -3.03
CA VAL A 77 0.64 6.86 -2.68
C VAL A 77 0.91 8.35 -2.87
N ARG A 78 0.01 9.04 -3.59
CA ARG A 78 0.23 10.42 -4.03
C ARG A 78 0.42 11.41 -2.89
N ASP A 79 -0.50 11.40 -1.93
CA ASP A 79 -0.61 12.44 -0.91
C ASP A 79 -1.32 11.94 0.38
N ALA A 80 -1.45 12.84 1.34
CA ALA A 80 -2.08 12.56 2.64
C ALA A 80 -3.56 12.20 2.56
N ALA A 81 -4.30 12.76 1.59
CA ALA A 81 -5.72 12.50 1.43
C ALA A 81 -5.93 11.10 0.82
N ALA A 82 -5.15 10.76 -0.21
CA ALA A 82 -5.10 9.42 -0.78
C ALA A 82 -4.73 8.38 0.29
N TRP A 83 -3.69 8.64 1.09
CA TRP A 83 -3.29 7.75 2.17
C TRP A 83 -4.39 7.56 3.22
N THR A 84 -5.05 8.65 3.64
CA THR A 84 -6.13 8.55 4.65
C THR A 84 -7.27 7.65 4.17
N TRP A 85 -7.60 7.71 2.88
CA TRP A 85 -8.60 6.83 2.29
C TRP A 85 -8.14 5.37 2.26
N ILE A 86 -6.93 5.11 1.76
CA ILE A 86 -6.36 3.75 1.65
C ILE A 86 -6.24 3.11 3.03
N LYS A 87 -5.68 3.86 4.00
CA LYS A 87 -5.52 3.43 5.39
C LYS A 87 -6.83 2.96 6.01
N ARG A 88 -7.93 3.71 5.79
CA ARG A 88 -9.26 3.33 6.29
C ARG A 88 -9.85 2.13 5.55
N LYS A 89 -9.64 2.05 4.24
CA LYS A 89 -10.20 1.00 3.38
C LYS A 89 -9.56 -0.37 3.66
N LEU A 90 -8.25 -0.39 3.92
CA LEU A 90 -7.47 -1.59 4.18
C LEU A 90 -7.20 -1.83 5.67
N HIS A 91 -7.71 -0.95 6.54
CA HIS A 91 -7.58 -1.06 8.00
C HIS A 91 -6.12 -1.09 8.52
N PHE A 92 -5.21 -0.40 7.83
CA PHE A 92 -3.81 -0.25 8.26
C PHE A 92 -3.71 0.36 9.66
N THR A 93 -2.96 -0.30 10.54
CA THR A 93 -2.54 0.21 11.85
C THR A 93 -1.04 0.51 11.84
N VAL A 94 -0.54 1.28 12.81
CA VAL A 94 0.92 1.48 12.94
C VAL A 94 1.50 0.19 13.49
N ALA A 95 2.53 -0.36 12.84
CA ALA A 95 3.22 -1.52 13.39
C ALA A 95 3.88 -1.13 14.71
N SER A 96 3.57 -1.83 15.80
CA SER A 96 4.37 -1.72 17.01
C SER A 96 5.74 -2.30 16.74
N ALA A 97 6.79 -1.59 17.14
CA ALA A 97 8.08 -2.22 17.33
C ALA A 97 7.98 -2.98 18.65
N ASP A 98 7.84 -4.30 18.57
CA ASP A 98 8.14 -5.17 19.70
C ASP A 98 9.67 -5.22 19.93
#